data_AF-A0A4S4CCD4-F1
#
_entry.id   AF-A0A4S4CCD4-F1
#
_cell.length_a   1.000
_cell.length_b   1.000
_cell.length_c   1.000
_cell.angle_alpha   90.00
_cell.angle_beta   90.00
_cell.angle_gamma   90.00
#
_symmetry.space_group_name_H-M   'P 1'
#
loop_
_entity.id
_entity.type
_entity.pdbx_description
1 polymer ?
#
loop_
_entity_poly.entity_id
_entity_poly.type
_entity_poly.pdbx_seq_one_letter_code
_entity_poly.pdbx_strand_id
1 'polypeptide(L)'
;MTMDDATKHIVWQQCAAALGMLEHAVRACPDDLWHDPAEPRFAVLVWHCLDALDRYLERVVTDFPSPEPFTSLSAAPVPLTQVPTYGRDDLLLYLAHGRRKAGAALELVGTDHPQATLAFELLVYNTRHIQHHTGQLYLILRQRGGSVPPWIGK
;
A
#
# COMPACT_ATOMS: atom_id res chain seq x y z
N MET A 1 -3.68 10.16 26.43
CA MET A 1 -4.72 9.12 26.47
C MET A 1 -4.07 7.86 25.92
N THR A 2 -3.79 6.87 26.77
CA THR A 2 -3.18 5.61 26.32
C THR A 2 -4.19 4.89 25.44
N MET A 3 -3.80 4.52 24.24
CA MET A 3 -4.67 3.79 23.32
C MET A 3 -4.66 2.31 23.71
N ASP A 4 -5.84 1.72 23.84
CA ASP A 4 -5.96 0.33 24.26
C ASP A 4 -5.61 -0.67 23.14
N ASP A 5 -5.28 -1.91 23.55
CA ASP A 5 -4.93 -3.00 22.63
C ASP A 5 -6.03 -3.31 21.63
N ALA A 6 -7.30 -3.08 21.99
CA ALA A 6 -8.43 -3.29 21.11
C ALA A 6 -8.42 -2.32 19.92
N THR A 7 -8.10 -1.05 20.17
CA THR A 7 -7.96 -0.03 19.13
C THR A 7 -6.79 -0.32 18.21
N LYS A 8 -5.62 -0.69 18.77
CA LYS A 8 -4.44 -1.12 18.00
C LYS A 8 -4.79 -2.32 17.11
N HIS A 9 -5.49 -3.32 17.65
CA HIS A 9 -5.94 -4.50 16.90
C HIS A 9 -6.91 -4.15 15.76
N ILE A 10 -7.92 -3.31 16.01
CA ILE A 10 -8.89 -2.90 14.98
C ILE A 10 -8.21 -2.17 13.82
N VAL A 11 -7.33 -1.21 14.13
CA VAL A 11 -6.60 -0.46 13.09
C VAL A 11 -5.73 -1.40 12.25
N TRP A 12 -5.03 -2.33 12.90
CA TRP A 12 -4.26 -3.33 12.17
C TRP A 12 -5.13 -4.19 11.25
N GLN A 13 -6.25 -4.72 11.73
CA GLN A 13 -7.15 -5.54 10.92
C GLN A 13 -7.63 -4.78 9.67
N GLN A 14 -8.01 -3.51 9.81
CA GLN A 14 -8.43 -2.69 8.66
C GLN A 14 -7.29 -2.42 7.68
N CYS A 15 -6.09 -2.12 8.19
CA CYS A 15 -4.90 -1.90 7.36
C CYS A 15 -4.48 -3.18 6.62
N ALA A 16 -4.42 -4.31 7.33
CA ALA A 16 -4.03 -5.61 6.78
C ALA A 16 -5.01 -6.13 5.73
N ALA A 17 -6.31 -5.93 5.95
CA ALA A 17 -7.36 -6.25 4.98
C ALA A 17 -7.26 -5.38 3.72
N ALA A 18 -7.05 -4.07 3.87
CA ALA A 18 -6.85 -3.17 2.73
C ALA A 18 -5.63 -3.58 1.88
N LEU A 19 -4.50 -3.88 2.52
CA LEU A 19 -3.30 -4.42 1.85
C LEU A 19 -3.57 -5.78 1.18
N GLY A 20 -4.37 -6.64 1.81
CA GLY A 20 -4.79 -7.91 1.22
C GLY A 20 -5.65 -7.70 -0.03
N MET A 21 -6.56 -6.73 -0.01
CA MET A 21 -7.38 -6.42 -1.18
C MET A 21 -6.54 -5.85 -2.34
N LEU A 22 -5.53 -5.04 -2.03
CA LEU A 22 -4.55 -4.57 -3.01
C LEU A 22 -3.78 -5.76 -3.62
N GLU A 23 -3.27 -6.67 -2.79
CA GLU A 23 -2.58 -7.88 -3.24
C GLU A 23 -3.46 -8.74 -4.16
N HIS A 24 -4.72 -8.92 -3.79
CA HIS A 24 -5.74 -9.59 -4.60
C HIS A 24 -5.89 -8.94 -5.98
N ALA A 25 -5.98 -7.60 -6.06
CA ALA A 25 -6.04 -6.89 -7.34
C ALA A 25 -4.79 -7.16 -8.19
N VAL A 26 -3.61 -7.07 -7.59
CA VAL A 26 -2.33 -7.30 -8.28
C VAL A 26 -2.27 -8.70 -8.88
N ARG A 27 -2.67 -9.72 -8.10
CA ARG A 27 -2.65 -11.14 -8.54
C ARG A 27 -3.71 -11.46 -9.59
N ALA A 28 -4.86 -10.81 -9.53
CA ALA A 28 -5.95 -11.04 -10.48
C ALA A 28 -5.80 -10.28 -11.80
N CYS A 29 -4.86 -9.34 -11.88
CA CYS A 29 -4.60 -8.60 -13.11
C CYS A 29 -4.00 -9.52 -14.19
N PRO A 30 -4.68 -9.67 -15.34
CA PRO A 30 -4.16 -10.40 -16.49
C PRO A 30 -2.88 -9.77 -17.06
N ASP A 31 -2.01 -10.57 -17.66
CA ASP A 31 -0.72 -10.10 -18.18
C ASP A 31 -0.88 -9.07 -19.31
N ASP A 32 -1.87 -9.23 -20.18
CA ASP A 32 -2.16 -8.31 -21.27
C ASP A 32 -2.58 -6.93 -20.74
N LEU A 33 -3.37 -6.88 -19.67
CA LEU A 33 -3.72 -5.64 -18.98
C LEU A 33 -2.53 -5.03 -18.23
N TRP A 34 -1.72 -5.86 -17.56
CA TRP A 34 -0.56 -5.39 -16.81
C TRP A 34 0.45 -4.66 -17.69
N HIS A 35 0.63 -5.16 -18.92
CA HIS A 35 1.57 -4.64 -19.90
C HIS A 35 0.91 -3.77 -20.99
N ASP A 36 -0.36 -3.41 -20.84
CA ASP A 36 -1.10 -2.64 -21.85
C ASP A 36 -0.54 -1.21 -21.96
N PRO A 37 0.12 -0.83 -23.08
CA PRO A 37 0.65 0.51 -23.24
C PRO A 37 -0.45 1.58 -23.42
N ALA A 38 -1.68 1.19 -23.75
CA ALA A 38 -2.83 2.07 -23.81
C ALA A 38 -3.49 2.27 -22.43
N GLU A 39 -3.19 1.41 -21.46
CA GLU A 39 -3.74 1.42 -20.11
C GLU A 39 -2.65 1.21 -19.04
N PRO A 40 -1.54 1.99 -19.05
CA PRO A 40 -0.43 1.80 -18.11
C PRO A 40 -0.84 2.10 -16.65
N ARG A 41 -2.06 2.61 -16.44
CA ARG A 41 -2.56 3.06 -15.14
C ARG A 41 -2.62 1.92 -14.13
N PHE A 42 -2.77 0.65 -14.52
CA PHE A 42 -2.87 -0.43 -13.54
C PHE A 42 -1.59 -0.59 -12.70
N ALA A 43 -0.46 -0.93 -13.35
CA ALA A 43 0.82 -1.10 -12.67
C ALA A 43 1.30 0.20 -12.00
N VAL A 44 1.06 1.35 -12.65
CA VAL A 44 1.40 2.66 -12.10
C VAL A 44 0.60 3.00 -10.84
N LEU A 45 -0.70 2.67 -10.78
CA LEU A 45 -1.52 2.87 -9.57
C LEU A 45 -1.11 1.93 -8.43
N VAL A 46 -0.74 0.69 -8.74
CA VAL A 46 -0.20 -0.24 -7.73
C VAL A 46 1.09 0.34 -7.15
N TRP A 47 2.03 0.74 -8.00
CA TRP A 47 3.27 1.37 -7.55
C TRP A 47 3.00 2.64 -6.73
N HIS A 48 2.12 3.53 -7.20
CA HIS A 48 1.78 4.78 -6.50
C HIS A 48 1.25 4.52 -5.08
N CYS A 49 0.42 3.49 -4.93
CA CYS A 49 -0.11 3.09 -3.65
C CYS A 49 0.98 2.59 -2.69
N LEU A 50 1.92 1.79 -3.20
CA LEU A 50 3.01 1.22 -2.42
C LEU A 50 4.08 2.26 -2.07
N ASP A 51 4.42 3.15 -3.01
CA ASP A 51 5.31 4.29 -2.80
C ASP A 51 4.78 5.22 -1.69
N ALA A 52 3.51 5.60 -1.77
CA ALA A 52 2.90 6.45 -0.76
C ALA A 52 2.95 5.81 0.63
N LEU A 53 2.61 4.51 0.72
CA LEU A 53 2.69 3.75 1.96
C LEU A 53 4.11 3.78 2.54
N ASP A 54 5.10 3.44 1.72
CA ASP A 54 6.49 3.30 2.16
C ASP A 54 7.05 4.65 2.62
N ARG A 55 6.97 5.66 1.75
CA ARG A 55 7.49 7.02 1.98
C ARG A 55 6.82 7.73 3.16
N TYR A 56 5.52 7.54 3.37
CA TYR A 56 4.87 8.14 4.53
C TYR A 56 5.30 7.46 5.83
N LEU A 57 5.45 6.14 5.84
CA LEU A 57 5.85 5.41 7.05
C LEU A 57 7.33 5.59 7.41
N GLU A 58 8.20 5.98 6.49
CA GLU A 58 9.59 6.36 6.79
C GLU A 58 9.71 7.48 7.83
N ARG A 59 8.69 8.32 7.96
CA ARG A 59 8.65 9.40 8.98
C ARG A 59 8.63 8.89 10.42
N VAL A 60 8.24 7.62 10.61
CA VAL A 60 8.11 6.99 11.94
C VAL A 60 8.88 5.68 12.05
N VAL A 61 9.18 5.00 10.94
CA VAL A 61 10.01 3.79 10.87
C VAL A 61 11.26 4.10 10.02
N THR A 62 12.28 4.68 10.64
CA THR A 62 13.48 5.17 9.93
C THR A 62 14.49 4.08 9.59
N ASP A 63 14.55 3.00 10.38
CA ASP A 63 15.55 1.93 10.23
C ASP A 63 15.12 0.83 9.25
N PHE A 64 14.20 1.16 8.35
CA PHE A 64 13.57 0.22 7.42
C PHE A 64 13.54 0.84 6.01
N PRO A 65 14.68 0.98 5.31
CA PRO A 65 14.75 1.64 4.01
C PRO A 65 13.95 0.89 2.93
N SER A 66 13.49 1.61 1.90
CA SER A 66 12.90 0.99 0.70
C SER A 66 13.85 -0.04 0.08
N PRO A 67 13.34 -1.19 -0.41
CA PRO A 67 14.15 -2.14 -1.13
C PRO A 67 14.43 -1.62 -2.55
N GLU A 68 15.61 -1.90 -3.09
CA GLU A 68 15.86 -1.73 -4.54
C GLU A 68 14.87 -2.60 -5.35
N PRO A 69 14.41 -2.14 -6.53
CA PRO A 69 14.71 -0.88 -7.21
C PRO A 69 13.79 0.30 -6.80
N PHE A 70 13.02 0.16 -5.74
CA PHE A 70 11.96 1.11 -5.35
C PHE A 70 12.46 2.28 -4.51
N THR A 71 13.73 2.66 -4.70
CA THR A 71 14.36 3.77 -3.99
C THR A 71 13.65 5.09 -4.34
N SER A 72 12.59 5.42 -3.60
CA SER A 72 11.97 6.73 -3.63
C SER A 72 12.90 7.72 -2.92
N LEU A 73 13.89 8.22 -3.65
CA LEU A 73 14.84 9.23 -3.19
C LEU A 73 14.31 10.68 -3.31
N SER A 74 13.01 10.86 -3.58
CA SER A 74 12.43 12.18 -3.76
C SER A 74 11.51 12.55 -2.59
N ALA A 75 11.80 13.68 -1.95
CA ALA A 75 10.87 14.33 -1.02
C ALA A 75 9.55 14.77 -1.71
N ALA A 76 9.54 14.82 -3.05
CA ALA A 76 8.39 15.18 -3.87
C ALA A 76 7.74 13.94 -4.53
N PRO A 77 6.41 13.91 -4.67
CA PRO A 77 5.72 12.86 -5.42
C PRO A 77 6.22 12.78 -6.87
N VAL A 78 6.46 11.56 -7.38
CA VAL A 78 6.73 11.34 -8.80
C VAL A 78 5.41 11.46 -9.58
N PRO A 79 5.35 12.25 -10.67
CA PRO A 79 4.18 12.27 -11.54
C PRO A 79 3.91 10.87 -12.10
N LEU A 80 2.64 10.44 -12.12
CA LEU A 80 2.26 9.11 -12.63
C LEU A 80 2.72 8.86 -14.08
N THR A 81 2.93 9.92 -14.87
CA THR A 81 3.44 9.86 -16.25
C THR A 81 4.93 9.55 -16.37
N GLN A 82 5.68 9.56 -15.26
CA GLN A 82 7.13 9.36 -15.22
C GLN A 82 7.53 8.09 -14.45
N VAL A 83 6.55 7.29 -14.02
CA VAL A 83 6.77 6.07 -13.24
C VAL A 83 7.26 4.95 -14.16
N PRO A 84 8.41 4.31 -13.86
CA PRO A 84 8.83 3.11 -14.58
C PRO A 84 7.78 2.01 -14.47
N THR A 85 7.53 1.27 -15.56
CA THR A 85 6.65 0.09 -15.50
C THR A 85 7.36 -1.04 -14.76
N TYR A 86 6.91 -1.33 -13.55
CA TYR A 86 7.42 -2.45 -12.75
C TYR A 86 6.73 -3.77 -13.11
N GLY A 87 7.45 -4.88 -12.93
CA GLY A 87 6.86 -6.21 -13.02
C GLY A 87 5.87 -6.47 -11.88
N ARG A 88 4.93 -7.38 -12.12
CA ARG A 88 3.97 -7.81 -11.08
C ARG A 88 4.68 -8.37 -9.86
N ASP A 89 5.68 -9.21 -10.06
CA ASP A 89 6.43 -9.84 -8.97
C ASP A 89 7.25 -8.82 -8.18
N ASP A 90 7.83 -7.83 -8.85
CA ASP A 90 8.52 -6.71 -8.20
C ASP A 90 7.55 -5.96 -7.26
N LEU A 91 6.35 -5.61 -7.74
CA LEU A 91 5.37 -4.90 -6.91
C LEU A 91 4.77 -5.78 -5.80
N LEU A 92 4.70 -7.10 -5.97
CA LEU A 92 4.32 -8.02 -4.88
C LEU A 92 5.40 -8.07 -3.79
N LEU A 93 6.68 -8.05 -4.16
CA LEU A 93 7.78 -7.94 -3.21
C LEU A 93 7.72 -6.60 -2.46
N TYR A 94 7.43 -5.51 -3.16
CA TYR A 94 7.28 -4.19 -2.54
C TYR A 94 6.06 -4.11 -1.62
N LEU A 95 4.95 -4.75 -1.98
CA LEU A 95 3.79 -4.89 -1.10
C LEU A 95 4.12 -5.63 0.19
N ALA A 96 4.85 -6.75 0.09
CA ALA A 96 5.28 -7.50 1.26
C ALA A 96 6.18 -6.66 2.18
N HIS A 97 7.04 -5.83 1.59
CA HIS A 97 7.83 -4.83 2.32
C HIS A 97 6.96 -3.80 3.03
N GLY A 98 6.03 -3.15 2.31
CA GLY A 98 5.12 -2.17 2.88
C GLY A 98 4.27 -2.74 4.02
N ARG A 99 3.82 -3.99 3.91
CA ARG A 99 3.11 -4.70 5.00
C ARG A 99 3.97 -4.86 6.25
N ARG A 100 5.25 -5.21 6.12
CA ARG A 100 6.17 -5.30 7.26
C ARG A 100 6.43 -3.93 7.87
N LYS A 101 6.64 -2.89 7.06
CA LYS A 101 6.83 -1.52 7.55
C LYS A 101 5.60 -0.99 8.28
N ALA A 102 4.39 -1.27 7.79
CA ALA A 102 3.15 -0.96 8.50
C ALA A 102 3.05 -1.69 9.85
N GLY A 103 3.46 -2.96 9.91
CA GLY A 103 3.56 -3.71 11.16
C GLY A 103 4.56 -3.08 12.15
N ALA A 104 5.72 -2.62 11.66
CA ALA A 104 6.68 -1.91 12.52
C ALA A 104 6.13 -0.58 13.05
N ALA A 105 5.41 0.18 12.22
CA ALA A 105 4.74 1.42 12.66
C ALA A 105 3.65 1.13 13.70
N LEU A 106 2.92 0.01 13.56
CA LEU A 106 1.93 -0.44 14.53
C LEU A 106 2.54 -0.67 15.91
N GLU A 107 3.79 -1.15 16.00
CA GLU A 107 4.43 -1.36 17.30
C GLU A 107 4.70 -0.08 18.10
N LEU A 108 4.75 1.07 17.43
CA LEU A 108 4.86 2.38 18.11
C LEU A 108 3.52 2.82 18.71
N VAL A 109 2.40 2.35 18.16
CA VAL A 109 1.04 2.78 18.52
C VAL A 109 0.75 2.41 19.98
N GLY A 110 0.34 3.41 20.78
CA GLY A 110 0.01 3.23 22.19
C GLY A 110 1.21 3.21 23.15
N THR A 111 2.44 3.36 22.63
CA THR A 111 3.66 3.49 23.44
C THR A 111 3.95 4.95 23.82
N ASP A 112 4.93 5.18 24.69
CA ASP A 112 5.45 6.50 25.03
C ASP A 112 6.42 7.08 23.96
N HIS A 113 6.58 6.40 22.82
CA HIS A 113 7.45 6.85 21.76
C HIS A 113 6.97 8.21 21.18
N PRO A 114 7.86 9.19 20.92
CA PRO A 114 7.45 10.51 20.44
C PRO A 114 6.62 10.50 19.14
N GLN A 115 6.80 9.46 18.32
CA GLN A 115 6.10 9.28 17.05
C GLN A 115 4.85 8.39 17.15
N ALA A 116 4.43 7.92 18.33
CA ALA A 116 3.33 6.97 18.50
C ALA A 116 2.01 7.49 17.88
N THR A 117 1.65 8.75 18.16
CA THR A 117 0.46 9.39 17.60
C THR A 117 0.54 9.54 16.08
N LEU A 118 1.71 9.94 15.57
CA LEU A 118 1.91 10.07 14.12
C LEU A 118 1.85 8.71 13.43
N ALA A 119 2.41 7.66 14.02
CA ALA A 119 2.34 6.31 13.47
C ALA A 119 0.88 5.83 13.35
N PHE A 120 0.06 6.09 14.37
CA PHE A 120 -1.37 5.80 14.32
C PHE A 120 -2.07 6.57 13.18
N GLU A 121 -1.85 7.88 13.09
CA GLU A 121 -2.46 8.70 12.05
C GLU A 121 -2.04 8.25 10.65
N LEU A 122 -0.77 7.92 10.44
CA LEU A 122 -0.26 7.42 9.16
C LEU A 122 -0.81 6.05 8.79
N LEU A 123 -1.04 5.15 9.75
CA LEU A 123 -1.70 3.86 9.48
C LEU A 123 -3.14 4.05 9.02
N VAL A 124 -3.89 4.94 9.68
CA VAL A 124 -5.27 5.27 9.28
C VAL A 124 -5.29 5.97 7.91
N TYR A 125 -4.40 6.93 7.70
CA TYR A 125 -4.27 7.66 6.43
C TYR A 125 -3.98 6.70 5.27
N ASN A 126 -2.96 5.85 5.42
CA ASN A 126 -2.59 4.91 4.38
C ASN A 126 -3.67 3.86 4.14
N THR A 127 -4.38 3.41 5.19
CA THR A 127 -5.54 2.50 5.00
C THR A 127 -6.58 3.11 4.06
N ARG A 128 -6.93 4.38 4.25
CA ARG A 128 -7.89 5.09 3.39
C ARG A 128 -7.36 5.26 1.96
N HIS A 129 -6.08 5.60 1.81
CA HIS A 129 -5.42 5.76 0.52
C HIS A 129 -5.38 4.44 -0.27
N ILE A 130 -4.99 3.35 0.40
CA ILE A 130 -4.98 1.99 -0.18
C ILE A 130 -6.39 1.59 -0.61
N GLN A 131 -7.40 1.80 0.24
CA GLN A 131 -8.79 1.48 -0.11
C GLN A 131 -9.27 2.26 -1.34
N HIS A 132 -8.95 3.55 -1.42
CA HIS A 132 -9.30 4.40 -2.56
C HIS A 132 -8.74 3.85 -3.88
N HIS A 133 -7.42 3.58 -3.93
CA HIS A 133 -6.78 3.08 -5.15
C HIS A 133 -7.12 1.62 -5.45
N THR A 134 -7.31 0.79 -4.44
CA THR A 134 -7.81 -0.59 -4.62
C THR A 134 -9.18 -0.61 -5.28
N GLY A 135 -10.08 0.32 -4.90
CA GLY A 135 -11.37 0.49 -5.57
C GLY A 135 -11.22 0.84 -7.06
N GLN A 136 -10.26 1.70 -7.42
CA GLN A 136 -9.95 2.02 -8.82
C GLN A 136 -9.42 0.80 -9.57
N LEU A 137 -8.48 0.05 -8.99
CA LEU A 137 -7.94 -1.17 -9.58
C LEU A 137 -9.05 -2.21 -9.82
N TYR A 138 -9.94 -2.40 -8.85
CA TYR A 138 -11.08 -3.31 -8.97
C TYR A 138 -12.03 -2.86 -10.09
N LEU A 139 -12.26 -1.55 -10.25
CA LEU A 139 -13.05 -1.03 -11.37
C LEU A 139 -12.39 -1.33 -12.72
N ILE A 140 -11.07 -1.14 -12.85
CA ILE A 140 -10.33 -1.46 -14.08
C ILE A 140 -10.46 -2.95 -14.42
N LEU A 141 -10.30 -3.84 -13.43
CA LEU A 141 -10.47 -5.30 -13.63
C LEU A 141 -11.88 -5.64 -14.14
N ARG A 142 -12.93 -5.02 -13.58
CA ARG A 142 -14.32 -5.21 -14.04
C ARG A 142 -14.51 -4.77 -15.47
N GLN A 143 -13.98 -3.61 -15.85
CA GLN A 143 -14.13 -3.05 -17.19
C GLN A 143 -13.45 -3.91 -18.26
N ARG A 144 -12.41 -4.68 -17.89
CA ARG A 144 -11.73 -5.62 -18.77
C ARG A 144 -12.35 -7.03 -18.78
N GLY A 145 -13.49 -7.22 -18.12
CA GLY A 145 -14.20 -8.51 -18.07
C GLY A 145 -13.57 -9.54 -17.12
N GLY A 146 -12.61 -9.13 -16.29
CA GLY A 146 -11.97 -10.02 -15.32
C GLY A 146 -12.86 -10.33 -14.12
N SER A 147 -12.75 -11.55 -13.57
CA SER A 147 -13.33 -11.88 -12.27
C SER A 147 -12.64 -11.07 -11.18
N VAL A 148 -13.42 -10.32 -10.41
CA VAL A 148 -12.88 -9.51 -9.34
C VAL A 148 -12.65 -10.39 -8.11
N PRO A 149 -11.49 -10.25 -7.44
CA PRO A 149 -11.25 -10.94 -6.19
C PRO A 149 -12.32 -10.66 -5.14
N PRO A 150 -12.57 -11.60 -4.22
CA PRO A 150 -13.52 -11.39 -3.13
C PRO A 150 -13.02 -10.31 -2.16
N TRP A 151 -13.98 -9.72 -1.46
CA TRP A 151 -13.73 -8.81 -0.35
C TRP A 151 -12.98 -9.50 0.78
N ILE A 152 -12.04 -8.80 1.42
CA ILE A 152 -11.37 -9.25 2.65
C ILE A 152 -11.92 -8.43 3.82
N GLY A 153 -12.61 -9.10 4.74
CA GLY A 153 -13.38 -8.46 5.80
C GLY A 153 -12.56 -8.01 7.02
N LYS A 154 -11.78 -8.94 7.59
CA LYS A 154 -10.91 -8.76 8.76
C LYS A 154 -9.76 -9.75 8.61
#